data_AF-A0A914HZK2-F1
#
_entry.id   AF-A0A914HZK2-F1
#
_cell.length_a   1.000
_cell.length_b   1.000
_cell.length_c   1.000
_cell.angle_alpha   90.00
_cell.angle_beta   90.00
_cell.angle_gamma   90.00
#
_symmetry.space_group_name_H-M   'P 1'
#
loop_
_entity.id
_entity.type
_entity.pdbx_description
1 polymer ?
#
loop_
_entity_poly.entity_id
_entity_poly.type
_entity_poly.pdbx_seq_one_letter_code
_entity_poly.pdbx_strand_id
1 'polypeptide(L)'
;MKAELKRSDFKNSYPSQIDKTVANELGLNFGTIYRWKRKLGQTKPNRHSHSEQKELMKRYYEIKEQNRKISDENIAKMLKIGRTTLVKWKRQFK
;
A
#
# COMPACT_ATOMS: atom_id res chain seq x y z
N MET A 1 16.50 17.16 -31.31
CA MET A 1 16.87 17.13 -29.89
C MET A 1 16.01 16.10 -29.17
N LYS A 2 16.58 14.95 -28.78
CA LYS A 2 15.88 13.95 -27.96
C LYS A 2 16.10 14.34 -26.49
N ALA A 3 15.06 14.79 -25.81
CA ALA A 3 15.14 15.09 -24.39
C ALA A 3 15.27 13.78 -23.61
N GLU A 4 16.49 13.48 -23.16
CA GLU A 4 16.75 12.40 -22.20
C GLU A 4 16.20 12.82 -20.83
N LEU A 5 14.99 12.37 -20.51
CA LEU A 5 14.47 12.48 -19.16
C LEU A 5 15.32 11.57 -18.24
N LYS A 6 16.22 12.19 -17.48
CA LYS A 6 16.92 11.56 -16.35
C LYS A 6 15.89 10.90 -15.44
N ARG A 7 15.97 9.57 -15.31
CA ARG A 7 15.20 8.77 -14.35
C ARG A 7 15.66 9.14 -12.93
N SER A 8 15.06 10.18 -12.37
CA SER A 8 15.22 10.52 -10.97
C SER A 8 14.39 9.56 -10.13
N ASP A 9 14.99 9.09 -9.04
CA ASP A 9 14.41 8.21 -8.04
C ASP A 9 13.17 8.85 -7.39
N PHE A 10 12.00 8.70 -8.01
CA PHE A 10 10.75 9.22 -7.47
C PHE A 10 10.27 8.36 -6.28
N LYS A 11 10.88 8.59 -5.12
CA LYS A 11 10.21 8.42 -3.82
C LYS A 11 9.06 9.42 -3.76
N ASN A 12 7.84 9.03 -4.14
CA ASN A 12 6.68 9.47 -3.35
C ASN A 12 5.42 8.64 -3.53
N SER A 13 4.76 8.41 -2.40
CA SER A 13 3.50 7.67 -2.22
C SER A 13 2.28 8.62 -2.22
N TYR A 14 2.42 9.80 -2.80
CA TYR A 14 1.38 10.84 -2.89
C TYR A 14 1.31 11.37 -4.33
N PRO A 15 0.15 11.87 -4.80
CA PRO A 15 0.02 12.48 -6.11
C PRO A 15 1.11 13.54 -6.28
N SER A 16 2.09 13.29 -7.14
CA SER A 16 3.05 14.34 -7.45
C SER A 16 2.25 15.47 -8.08
N GLN A 17 2.52 16.71 -7.68
CA GLN A 17 1.89 17.88 -8.28
C GLN A 17 2.01 17.84 -9.82
N ILE A 18 3.12 17.24 -10.29
CA ILE A 18 3.41 16.87 -11.67
C ILE A 18 2.30 16.02 -12.31
N ASP A 19 1.81 14.97 -11.65
CA ASP A 19 0.77 14.10 -12.22
C ASP A 19 -0.57 14.82 -12.39
N LYS A 20 -0.87 15.77 -11.51
CA LYS A 20 -2.04 16.63 -11.64
C LYS A 20 -1.87 17.62 -12.79
N THR A 21 -0.70 18.23 -12.92
CA THR A 21 -0.38 19.13 -14.04
C THR A 21 -0.46 18.40 -15.38
N VAL A 22 0.18 17.23 -15.49
CA VAL A 22 0.14 16.38 -16.69
C VAL A 22 -1.30 15.95 -17.02
N ALA A 23 -2.09 15.59 -16.01
CA ALA A 23 -3.50 15.27 -16.23
C ALA A 23 -4.28 16.47 -16.79
N ASN A 24 -4.09 17.66 -16.23
CA ASN A 24 -4.74 18.88 -16.69
C ASN A 24 -4.31 19.28 -18.11
N GLU A 25 -3.00 19.23 -18.41
CA GLU A 25 -2.46 19.56 -19.74
C GLU A 25 -2.95 18.61 -20.82
N LEU A 26 -3.11 17.32 -20.48
CA LEU A 26 -3.61 16.30 -21.40
C LEU A 26 -5.14 16.21 -21.44
N GLY A 27 -5.86 17.02 -20.65
CA GLY A 27 -7.32 16.93 -20.53
C GLY A 27 -7.82 15.60 -19.96
N LEU A 28 -6.98 14.89 -19.21
CA LEU A 28 -7.27 13.58 -18.64
C LEU A 28 -7.65 13.68 -17.17
N ASN A 29 -8.43 12.72 -16.70
CA ASN A 29 -8.62 12.52 -15.27
C ASN A 29 -7.29 12.02 -14.64
N PHE A 30 -6.93 12.56 -13.48
CA PHE A 30 -5.81 12.09 -12.66
C PHE A 30 -5.82 10.56 -12.44
N GLY A 31 -7.01 9.97 -12.27
CA GLY A 31 -7.18 8.52 -12.14
C GLY A 31 -6.68 7.73 -13.35
N THR A 32 -6.73 8.31 -14.55
CA THR A 32 -6.20 7.73 -15.78
C THR A 32 -4.68 7.65 -15.74
N ILE A 33 -4.02 8.75 -15.39
CA ILE A 33 -2.56 8.81 -15.21
C ILE A 33 -2.09 7.81 -14.16
N TYR A 34 -2.78 7.74 -13.01
CA TYR A 34 -2.48 6.77 -11.96
C TYR A 34 -2.60 5.31 -12.44
N ARG A 35 -3.65 4.97 -13.19
CA ARG A 35 -3.83 3.63 -13.77
C ARG A 35 -2.73 3.29 -14.76
N TRP A 36 -2.30 4.24 -15.59
CA TRP A 36 -1.19 4.03 -16.52
C TRP A 36 0.12 3.80 -15.77
N LYS A 37 0.43 4.61 -14.76
CA LYS A 37 1.59 4.38 -13.89
C LYS A 37 1.59 3.01 -13.25
N ARG A 38 0.42 2.56 -12.77
CA ARG A 38 0.26 1.21 -12.21
C ARG A 38 0.52 0.12 -13.24
N LYS A 39 -0.02 0.26 -14.47
CA LYS A 39 0.23 -0.69 -15.57
C LYS A 39 1.70 -0.73 -15.99
N LEU A 40 2.38 0.41 -15.93
CA LEU A 40 3.81 0.54 -16.26
C LEU A 40 4.75 0.21 -15.08
N GLY A 41 4.22 -0.26 -13.94
CA GLY A 41 5.03 -0.60 -12.78
C GLY A 41 5.68 0.59 -12.06
N GLN A 42 5.24 1.82 -12.34
CA GLN A 42 5.79 3.05 -11.74
C GLN A 42 5.18 3.38 -10.37
N THR A 43 4.26 2.54 -9.88
CA THR A 43 3.72 2.65 -8.52
C THR A 43 4.42 1.67 -7.60
N LYS A 44 4.73 2.08 -6.37
CA LYS A 44 5.28 1.17 -5.36
C LYS A 44 4.32 -0.01 -5.14
N PRO A 45 4.81 -1.25 -5.13
CA PRO A 45 3.98 -2.38 -4.75
C PRO A 45 3.51 -2.19 -3.30
N ASN A 46 2.31 -2.69 -3.00
CA ASN A 46 1.85 -2.77 -1.62
C ASN A 46 2.86 -3.61 -0.82
N ARG A 47 3.17 -3.20 0.42
CA ARG A 47 4.09 -3.94 1.30
C ARG A 47 3.67 -5.39 1.57
N HIS A 48 2.37 -5.67 1.49
CA HIS A 48 1.81 -7.00 1.67
C HIS A 48 0.84 -7.29 0.54
N SER A 49 1.05 -8.40 -0.15
CA SER A 49 0.10 -8.97 -1.09
C SER A 49 -1.19 -9.40 -0.37
N HIS A 50 -2.27 -9.60 -1.12
CA HIS A 50 -3.54 -10.00 -0.52
C HIS A 50 -3.48 -11.40 0.13
N SER A 51 -2.68 -12.32 -0.43
CA SER A 51 -2.42 -13.64 0.16
C SER A 51 -1.67 -13.54 1.48
N GLU A 52 -0.58 -12.77 1.53
CA GLU A 52 0.17 -12.54 2.77
C GLU A 52 -0.71 -11.89 3.86
N GLN A 53 -1.58 -10.95 3.48
CA GLN A 53 -2.53 -10.34 4.41
C GLN A 53 -3.45 -11.39 5.06
N LYS A 54 -3.96 -12.34 4.26
CA LYS A 54 -4.81 -13.43 4.75
C LYS A 54 -4.05 -14.36 5.70
N GLU A 55 -2.82 -14.75 5.35
CA GLU A 55 -1.99 -15.61 6.20
C GLU A 55 -1.66 -14.94 7.53
N LEU A 56 -1.27 -13.66 7.50
CA LEU A 56 -0.99 -12.88 8.71
C LEU A 56 -2.23 -12.73 9.58
N MET A 57 -3.41 -12.55 8.97
CA MET A 57 -4.66 -12.50 9.73
C MET A 57 -5.04 -13.85 10.33
N LYS A 58 -4.80 -14.96 9.64
CA LYS A 58 -5.01 -16.30 10.20
C LYS A 58 -4.14 -16.52 11.44
N ARG A 59 -2.85 -16.19 11.36
CA ARG A 59 -1.92 -16.25 12.50
C ARG A 59 -2.35 -15.34 13.65
N TYR A 60 -2.89 -14.15 13.36
CA TYR A 60 -3.43 -13.27 14.38
C TYR A 60 -4.57 -13.94 15.16
N TYR A 61 -5.51 -14.59 14.49
CA TYR A 61 -6.63 -15.28 15.15
C TYR A 61 -6.14 -16.48 15.97
N GLU A 62 -5.21 -17.28 15.45
CA GLU A 62 -4.59 -18.40 16.18
C GLU A 62 -3.92 -17.93 17.49
N ILE A 63 -3.13 -16.85 17.43
CA ILE A 63 -2.47 -16.27 18.62
C ILE A 63 -3.50 -15.72 19.61
N LYS A 64 -4.59 -15.12 19.12
CA LYS A 64 -5.65 -14.54 19.96
C LYS A 64 -6.48 -15.62 20.66
N GLU A 65 -6.73 -16.74 19.98
CA GLU A 65 -7.41 -17.90 20.56
C GLU A 65 -6.55 -18.54 21.65
N GLN A 66 -5.26 -18.75 21.38
CA GLN A 66 -4.32 -19.31 22.36
C GLN A 66 -4.10 -18.39 23.56
N ASN A 67 -4.11 -17.07 23.34
CA ASN A 67 -3.82 -16.07 24.37
C ASN A 67 -4.84 -14.94 24.38
N ARG A 68 -6.03 -15.18 24.92
CA ARG A 68 -7.12 -14.19 24.97
C ARG A 68 -6.75 -12.84 25.60
N LYS A 69 -5.76 -12.81 26.51
CA LYS A 69 -5.31 -11.61 27.23
C LYS A 69 -4.25 -10.79 26.48
N ILE A 70 -3.67 -11.30 25.39
CA ILE A 70 -2.61 -10.56 24.70
C ILE A 70 -3.20 -9.34 23.97
N SER A 71 -2.51 -8.19 24.09
CA SER A 71 -2.88 -6.96 23.40
C SER A 71 -2.69 -7.10 21.88
N ASP A 72 -3.59 -6.48 21.11
CA ASP A 72 -3.46 -6.39 19.66
C ASP A 72 -2.17 -5.68 19.24
N GLU A 73 -1.64 -4.77 20.07
CA GLU A 73 -0.35 -4.12 19.82
C GLU A 73 0.81 -5.10 19.92
N ASN A 74 0.77 -6.01 20.90
CA ASN A 74 1.81 -7.02 21.07
C ASN A 74 1.78 -8.03 19.91
N ILE A 75 0.58 -8.45 19.48
CA ILE A 75 0.47 -9.32 18.29
C ILE A 75 0.97 -8.60 17.04
N ALA A 76 0.66 -7.31 16.87
CA ALA A 76 1.17 -6.51 15.75
C ALA A 76 2.70 -6.47 15.73
N LYS A 77 3.34 -6.27 16.90
CA LYS A 77 4.80 -6.33 17.05
C LYS A 77 5.35 -7.72 16.70
N MET A 78 4.73 -8.79 17.16
CA MET A 78 5.14 -10.17 16.83
C MET A 78 5.06 -10.46 15.34
N LEU A 79 4.00 -10.00 14.68
CA LEU A 79 3.80 -10.17 13.23
C LEU A 79 4.58 -9.15 12.38
N LYS A 80 5.30 -8.21 13.01
CA LYS A 80 6.01 -7.09 12.34
C LYS A 80 5.10 -6.23 11.46
N ILE A 81 3.83 -6.07 11.86
CA ILE A 81 2.84 -5.26 11.16
C ILE A 81 2.57 -3.98 11.97
N GLY A 82 2.34 -2.86 11.30
CA GLY A 82 1.89 -1.64 11.98
C GLY A 82 0.52 -1.83 12.62
N ARG A 83 0.33 -1.32 13.85
CA ARG A 83 -0.96 -1.41 14.57
C ARG A 83 -2.14 -0.90 13.73
N THR A 84 -1.97 0.23 13.04
CA THR A 84 -3.00 0.82 12.17
C THR A 84 -3.36 -0.10 11.00
N THR A 85 -2.36 -0.75 10.40
CA THR A 85 -2.54 -1.76 9.35
C THR A 85 -3.33 -2.96 9.87
N LEU A 86 -3.01 -3.47 11.07
CA LEU A 86 -3.74 -4.57 11.70
C LEU A 86 -5.20 -4.21 11.95
N VAL A 87 -5.49 -3.02 12.50
CA VAL A 87 -6.87 -2.54 12.72
C VAL A 87 -7.63 -2.41 11.41
N LYS A 88 -6.98 -1.92 10.34
CA LYS A 88 -7.57 -1.84 9.01
C LYS A 88 -7.92 -3.23 8.46
N TRP A 89 -7.00 -4.19 8.55
CA TRP A 89 -7.23 -5.55 8.07
C TRP A 89 -8.31 -6.26 8.88
N LYS A 90 -8.35 -6.08 10.20
CA LYS A 90 -9.45 -6.60 11.03
C LYS A 90 -10.83 -6.12 10.57
N ARG A 91 -10.96 -4.92 9.99
CA ARG A 91 -12.24 -4.44 9.43
C ARG A 91 -12.54 -5.03 8.05
N GLN A 92 -11.52 -5.40 7.29
CA GLN A 92 -11.64 -5.93 5.93
C GLN A 92 -11.90 -7.44 5.89
N PHE A 93 -11.40 -8.17 6.90
CA PHE A 93 -11.53 -9.62 7.02
C PHE A 93 -12.46 -10.04 8.17
N LYS A 94 -13.33 -9.13 8.62
CA LYS A 94 -14.43 -9.44 9.55
C LYS A 94 -15.60 -9.99 8.77
#